data_AF-A0A535QJG3-F1
#
_entry.id   AF-A0A535QJG3-F1
#
_cell.length_a   1.000
_cell.length_b   1.000
_cell.length_c   1.000
_cell.angle_alpha   90.00
_cell.angle_beta   90.00
_cell.angle_gamma   90.00
#
_symmetry.space_group_name_H-M   'P 1'
#
loop_
_entity.id
_entity.type
_entity.pdbx_description
1 polymer ?
#
loop_
_entity_poly.entity_id
_entity_poly.type
_entity_poly.pdbx_seq_one_letter_code
_entity_poly.pdbx_strand_id
1 'polypeptide(L)'
;AVNALSTKPAHPGEIDHDQQGDEDTTRTLQTVRTSGIPFMQLPSRLPQRLKHLIPYQLACELRCAPVGRDHNRLTVAMAHPTDIHAINLLRLATGMVIFPVACEVLALDSLLTHGW
;
A
#
# COMPACT_ATOMS: atom_id res chain seq x y z
N ALA A 1 -43.65 -32.47 -68.46
CA ALA A 1 -43.73 -31.00 -68.60
C ALA A 1 -43.84 -30.39 -67.22
N VAL A 2 -43.26 -29.20 -67.09
CA VAL A 2 -43.38 -28.19 -66.02
C VAL A 2 -42.48 -28.32 -64.77
N ASN A 3 -41.61 -27.31 -64.68
CA ASN A 3 -41.16 -26.55 -63.50
C ASN A 3 -40.24 -27.20 -62.47
N ALA A 4 -39.33 -26.51 -61.77
CA ALA A 4 -38.49 -25.31 -61.93
C ALA A 4 -37.90 -25.05 -60.52
N LEU A 5 -36.79 -24.30 -60.44
CA LEU A 5 -36.28 -23.57 -59.25
C LEU A 5 -35.28 -24.30 -58.33
N SER A 6 -34.00 -24.13 -58.68
CA SER A 6 -32.96 -23.46 -57.89
C SER A 6 -32.82 -23.80 -56.39
N THR A 7 -31.76 -24.53 -56.02
CA THR A 7 -31.07 -24.37 -54.73
C THR A 7 -29.54 -24.54 -54.91
N LYS A 8 -28.80 -23.69 -54.21
CA LYS A 8 -27.33 -23.48 -54.23
C LYS A 8 -26.53 -24.77 -54.00
N PRO A 9 -25.33 -24.94 -54.60
CA PRO A 9 -24.36 -25.92 -54.13
C PRO A 9 -23.51 -25.30 -53.01
N ALA A 10 -23.58 -25.86 -51.81
CA ALA A 10 -22.54 -25.69 -50.80
C ALA A 10 -21.64 -26.92 -50.88
N HIS A 11 -20.44 -26.75 -51.46
CA HIS A 11 -19.44 -27.81 -51.43
C HIS A 11 -18.71 -27.82 -50.07
N PRO A 12 -18.49 -29.00 -49.49
CA PRO A 12 -17.82 -29.21 -48.22
C PRO A 12 -16.31 -29.09 -48.37
N GLY A 13 -15.70 -28.31 -47.49
CA GLY A 13 -14.26 -28.17 -47.34
C GLY A 13 -13.89 -28.42 -45.90
N GLU A 14 -13.58 -29.68 -45.62
CA GLU A 14 -12.87 -30.18 -44.46
C GLU A 14 -11.57 -29.38 -44.27
N ILE A 15 -11.41 -28.75 -43.10
CA ILE A 15 -10.08 -28.40 -42.59
C ILE A 15 -9.98 -28.96 -41.18
N ASP A 16 -8.92 -29.73 -41.07
CA ASP A 16 -8.52 -30.70 -40.07
C ASP A 16 -8.20 -30.02 -38.73
N HIS A 17 -8.41 -30.78 -37.66
CA HIS A 17 -8.02 -30.42 -36.30
C HIS A 17 -6.48 -30.48 -36.15
N ASP A 18 -6.02 -29.82 -35.09
CA ASP A 18 -4.68 -29.91 -34.48
C ASP A 18 -3.53 -29.12 -35.11
N GLN A 19 -3.34 -27.89 -34.60
CA GLN A 19 -2.01 -27.48 -34.17
C GLN A 19 -2.04 -26.57 -32.95
N GLN A 20 -1.68 -27.18 -31.83
CA GLN A 20 -1.15 -26.61 -30.59
C GLN A 20 -0.14 -25.47 -30.86
N GLY A 21 -0.28 -24.35 -30.15
CA GLY A 21 0.68 -23.25 -30.15
C GLY A 21 0.34 -22.21 -29.09
N ASP A 22 0.95 -22.37 -27.93
CA ASP A 22 0.84 -21.57 -26.71
C ASP A 22 0.83 -20.05 -26.94
N GLU A 23 -0.31 -19.38 -26.70
CA GLU A 23 -0.36 -17.92 -26.51
C GLU A 23 -0.58 -17.57 -25.03
N ASP A 24 0.57 -17.56 -24.37
CA ASP A 24 0.92 -16.87 -23.12
C ASP A 24 0.15 -15.54 -22.96
N THR A 25 -0.99 -15.54 -22.27
CA THR A 25 -1.54 -14.32 -21.65
C THR A 25 -1.78 -14.53 -20.16
N THR A 26 -0.93 -15.35 -19.54
CA THR A 26 -0.66 -15.15 -18.12
C THR A 26 0.30 -13.97 -17.99
N ARG A 27 0.15 -13.21 -16.91
CA ARG A 27 1.16 -12.27 -16.39
C ARG A 27 1.11 -10.83 -16.91
N THR A 28 0.06 -10.10 -16.52
CA THR A 28 0.37 -8.90 -15.73
C THR A 28 0.05 -9.22 -14.29
N LEU A 29 1.06 -9.72 -13.58
CA LEU A 29 1.08 -9.70 -12.13
C LEU A 29 0.77 -8.26 -11.71
N GLN A 30 -0.45 -8.00 -11.30
CA GLN A 30 -0.71 -6.97 -10.31
C GLN A 30 -0.10 -7.48 -9.01
N THR A 31 1.23 -7.56 -8.99
CA THR A 31 2.00 -7.60 -7.76
C THR A 31 1.75 -6.24 -7.15
N VAL A 32 0.68 -6.17 -6.36
CA VAL A 32 0.49 -5.15 -5.34
C VAL A 32 1.83 -5.10 -4.64
N ARG A 33 2.58 -4.04 -4.94
CA ARG A 33 3.90 -3.80 -4.38
C ARG A 33 3.72 -3.98 -2.89
N THR A 34 4.39 -4.98 -2.33
CA THR A 34 4.60 -5.06 -0.89
C THR A 34 5.02 -3.67 -0.49
N SER A 35 4.17 -2.99 0.28
CA SER A 35 4.42 -1.60 0.64
C SER A 35 5.79 -1.61 1.31
N GLY A 36 6.79 -0.98 0.68
CA GLY A 36 8.20 -1.01 1.11
C GLY A 36 8.43 -0.23 2.41
N ILE A 37 7.42 -0.22 3.28
CA ILE A 37 7.37 0.46 4.55
C ILE A 37 8.11 -0.42 5.56
N PRO A 38 9.19 0.09 6.18
CA PRO A 38 9.90 -0.65 7.20
C PRO A 38 9.00 -0.84 8.43
N PHE A 39 9.29 -1.89 9.20
CA PHE A 39 8.67 -2.13 10.49
C PHE A 39 9.68 -1.90 11.62
N MET A 40 9.24 -1.31 12.73
CA MET A 40 10.08 -1.06 13.91
C MET A 40 9.36 -1.48 15.19
N GLN A 41 10.13 -2.07 16.09
CA GLN A 41 9.70 -2.27 17.48
C GLN A 41 9.83 -0.98 18.28
N LEU A 42 8.77 -0.61 18.99
CA LEU A 42 8.73 0.64 19.74
C LEU A 42 9.45 0.52 21.09
N PRO A 43 10.14 1.58 21.53
CA PRO A 43 10.64 1.64 22.90
C PRO A 43 9.48 1.79 23.89
N SER A 44 9.67 1.37 25.14
CA SER A 44 8.65 1.52 26.20
C SER A 44 8.44 2.99 26.64
N ARG A 45 9.41 3.87 26.35
CA ARG A 45 9.36 5.30 26.67
C ARG A 45 10.01 6.12 25.56
N LEU A 46 9.40 7.26 25.26
CA LEU A 46 9.87 8.19 24.25
C LEU A 46 11.01 9.06 24.81
N PRO A 47 12.14 9.18 24.09
CA PRO A 47 13.21 10.10 24.48
C PRO A 47 12.70 11.56 24.55
N GLN A 48 13.08 12.30 25.59
CA GLN A 48 12.61 13.68 25.83
C GLN A 48 12.78 14.60 24.60
N ARG A 49 13.89 14.45 23.86
CA ARG A 49 14.16 15.21 22.63
C ARG A 49 13.12 15.02 21.51
N LEU A 50 12.39 13.90 21.51
CA LEU A 50 11.41 13.57 20.49
C LEU A 50 9.99 14.01 20.88
N LYS A 51 9.71 14.14 22.19
CA LYS A 51 8.37 14.48 22.72
C LYS A 51 7.82 15.81 22.21
N HIS A 52 8.72 16.75 21.93
CA HIS A 52 8.37 18.08 21.47
C HIS A 52 8.23 18.18 19.95
N LEU A 53 8.56 17.13 19.20
CA LEU A 53 8.52 17.15 17.74
C LEU A 53 7.10 16.99 17.18
N ILE A 54 6.22 16.31 17.91
CA ILE A 54 4.81 16.15 17.58
C ILE A 54 4.01 16.48 18.85
N PRO A 55 3.00 17.34 18.82
CA PRO A 55 2.12 17.55 19.97
C PRO A 55 1.41 16.25 20.36
N TYR A 56 1.33 15.95 21.66
CA TYR A 56 0.73 14.70 22.16
C TYR A 56 -0.68 14.44 21.62
N GLN A 57 -1.53 15.47 21.58
CA GLN A 57 -2.90 15.35 21.08
C GLN A 57 -2.95 14.93 19.60
N LEU A 58 -2.07 15.50 18.77
CA LEU A 58 -1.94 15.12 17.37
C LEU A 58 -1.43 13.68 17.22
N ALA A 59 -0.50 13.26 18.09
CA ALA A 59 0.03 11.90 18.11
C ALA A 59 -1.06 10.86 18.43
N CYS A 60 -1.94 11.15 19.39
CA CYS A 60 -3.11 10.33 19.70
C CYS A 60 -4.12 10.28 18.56
N GLU A 61 -4.47 11.43 17.99
CA GLU A 61 -5.45 11.55 16.89
C GLU A 61 -5.00 10.77 15.66
N LEU A 62 -3.75 10.96 15.24
CA LEU A 62 -3.18 10.32 14.06
C LEU A 62 -2.61 8.92 14.33
N ARG A 63 -2.73 8.41 15.56
CA ARG A 63 -2.18 7.11 16.00
C ARG A 63 -0.73 6.95 15.55
N CYS A 64 0.15 7.80 16.06
CA CYS A 64 1.57 7.81 15.71
C CYS A 64 2.49 8.29 16.84
N ALA A 65 3.79 8.02 16.74
CA ALA A 65 4.81 8.51 17.68
C ALA A 65 6.14 8.85 16.97
N PRO A 66 6.84 9.93 17.36
CA PRO A 66 8.15 10.25 16.78
C PRO A 66 9.22 9.33 17.38
N VAL A 67 9.89 8.54 16.52
CA VAL A 67 10.89 7.54 16.95
C VAL A 67 12.32 7.89 16.56
N GLY A 68 12.50 8.89 15.69
CA GLY A 68 13.81 9.40 15.34
C GLY A 68 13.72 10.69 14.56
N ARG A 69 14.80 11.48 14.60
CA ARG A 69 14.96 12.68 13.78
C ARG A 69 16.37 12.72 13.23
N ASP A 70 16.47 12.91 11.92
CA ASP A 70 17.72 13.16 11.22
C ASP A 70 17.56 14.40 10.34
N HIS A 71 18.28 15.48 10.65
CA HIS A 71 18.17 16.78 9.99
C HIS A 71 16.71 17.27 9.86
N ASN A 72 16.18 17.28 8.63
CA ASN A 72 14.80 17.68 8.30
C ASN A 72 13.86 16.48 8.07
N ARG A 73 14.30 15.27 8.41
CA ARG A 73 13.51 14.03 8.29
C ARG A 73 13.10 13.55 9.67
N LEU A 74 11.80 13.41 9.89
CA LEU A 74 11.21 12.83 11.09
C LEU A 74 10.77 11.40 10.79
N THR A 75 11.34 10.44 11.49
CA THR A 75 10.88 9.05 11.48
C THR A 75 9.72 8.93 12.45
N VAL A 76 8.55 8.54 11.92
CA VAL A 76 7.31 8.42 12.69
C VAL A 76 6.81 6.99 12.60
N ALA A 77 6.66 6.35 13.76
CA ALA A 77 6.00 5.07 13.85
C ALA A 77 4.48 5.30 13.84
N MET A 78 3.76 4.56 12.99
CA MET A 78 2.33 4.77 12.74
C MET A 78 1.58 3.44 12.73
N ALA A 79 0.34 3.46 13.22
CA ALA A 79 -0.58 2.34 13.03
C ALA A 79 -0.94 2.14 11.55
N HIS A 80 -1.09 3.24 10.79
CA HIS A 80 -1.40 3.24 9.36
C HIS A 80 -0.35 4.05 8.58
N PRO A 81 0.84 3.49 8.30
CA PRO A 81 1.94 4.22 7.67
C PRO A 81 1.75 4.50 6.17
N THR A 82 0.65 4.03 5.57
CA THR A 82 0.24 4.36 4.19
C THR A 82 -0.87 5.41 4.14
N ASP A 83 -1.32 5.92 5.29
CA ASP A 83 -2.31 6.99 5.35
C ASP A 83 -1.66 8.33 4.95
N ILE A 84 -1.89 8.71 3.70
CA ILE A 84 -1.34 9.94 3.11
C ILE A 84 -1.88 11.18 3.82
N HIS A 85 -3.13 11.17 4.31
CA HIS A 85 -3.70 12.31 5.02
C HIS A 85 -2.99 12.53 6.36
N ALA A 86 -2.81 11.47 7.16
CA ALA A 86 -2.07 11.54 8.42
C ALA A 86 -0.62 12.00 8.20
N ILE A 87 0.06 11.46 7.19
CA ILE A 87 1.42 11.87 6.82
C ILE A 87 1.48 13.36 6.46
N ASN A 88 0.52 13.87 5.68
CA ASN A 88 0.49 15.27 5.28
C ASN A 88 0.21 16.20 6.46
N LEU A 89 -0.69 15.83 7.38
CA LEU A 89 -0.93 16.60 8.60
C LEU A 89 0.33 16.67 9.48
N LEU A 90 1.06 15.56 9.62
CA LEU A 90 2.35 15.55 10.31
C LEU A 90 3.38 16.44 9.62
N ARG A 91 3.44 16.45 8.28
CA ARG A 91 4.32 17.37 7.53
C ARG A 91 4.00 18.83 7.83
N LEU A 92 2.71 19.19 7.81
CA LEU A 92 2.26 20.56 8.08
C LEU A 92 2.54 20.98 9.52
N ALA A 93 2.25 20.11 10.49
CA ALA A 93 2.42 20.40 11.91
C ALA A 93 3.91 20.50 12.31
N THR A 94 4.77 19.71 11.68
CA THR A 94 6.18 19.61 12.08
C THR A 94 7.15 20.37 11.17
N GLY A 95 6.73 20.75 9.96
CA GLY A 95 7.59 21.34 8.94
C GLY A 95 8.65 20.38 8.37
N MET A 96 8.60 19.10 8.70
CA MET A 96 9.62 18.11 8.35
C MET A 96 9.15 17.11 7.29
N VAL A 97 10.11 16.49 6.60
CA VAL A 97 9.86 15.33 5.76
C VAL A 97 9.54 14.13 6.65
N ILE A 98 8.34 13.59 6.52
CA ILE A 98 7.92 12.40 7.28
C ILE A 98 8.40 11.13 6.58
N PHE A 99 9.10 10.28 7.34
CA PHE A 99 9.43 8.92 6.99
C PHE A 99 8.57 7.96 7.84
N PRO A 100 7.47 7.43 7.28
CA PRO A 100 6.57 6.57 8.02
C PRO A 100 7.16 5.16 8.18
N VAL A 101 6.96 4.59 9.36
CA VAL A 101 7.40 3.23 9.73
C VAL A 101 6.21 2.53 10.38
N ALA A 102 5.96 1.28 9.99
CA ALA A 102 4.94 0.45 10.61
C ALA A 102 5.38 0.04 12.03
N CYS A 103 4.42 -0.05 12.94
CA CYS A 103 4.64 -0.59 14.28
C CYS A 103 3.44 -1.42 14.74
N GLU A 104 3.62 -2.16 15.82
CA GLU A 104 2.50 -2.85 16.46
C GLU A 104 1.57 -1.85 17.16
N VAL A 105 0.25 -2.00 16.94
CA VAL A 105 -0.77 -1.08 17.47
C VAL A 105 -0.80 -1.10 19.00
N LEU A 106 -0.70 -2.28 19.62
CA LEU A 106 -0.70 -2.41 21.09
C LEU A 106 0.52 -1.73 21.74
N ALA A 107 1.69 -1.86 21.10
CA ALA A 107 2.91 -1.21 21.55
C ALA A 107 2.78 0.32 21.45
N LEU A 108 2.16 0.81 20.36
CA LEU A 108 1.91 2.24 20.16
C LEU A 108 0.94 2.80 21.19
N ASP A 109 -0.18 2.12 21.45
CA ASP A 109 -1.16 2.55 22.45
C ASP A 109 -0.55 2.59 23.87
N SER A 110 0.30 1.59 24.18
CA SER A 110 1.05 1.56 25.44
C SER A 110 2.02 2.74 25.57
N LEU A 111 2.74 3.07 24.49
CA LEU A 111 3.68 4.18 24.43
C LEU A 111 2.96 5.53 24.58
N LEU A 112 1.85 5.74 23.88
CA LEU A 112 1.06 6.97 23.99
C LEU A 112 0.50 7.17 25.40
N THR A 113 0.04 6.09 26.05
CA THR A 113 -0.62 6.19 27.36
C THR A 113 0.38 6.39 28.52
N HIS A 114 1.49 5.65 28.51
CA HIS A 114 2.40 5.57 29.68
C HIS A 114 3.81 6.06 29.39
N GLY A 115 4.20 6.07 28.12
CA GLY A 115 5.57 6.25 27.67
C GLY A 115 5.85 7.58 26.98
N TRP A 116 4.86 8.47 26.88
CA TRP A 116 4.99 9.73 26.16
C TRP A 116 5.98 10.68 26.83
#